data_AF-A0A3B4XP42-F1
#
_entry.id   AF-A0A3B4XP42-F1
#
_cell.length_a   1.000
_cell.length_b   1.000
_cell.length_c   1.000
_cell.angle_alpha   90.00
_cell.angle_beta   90.00
_cell.angle_gamma   90.00
#
_symmetry.space_group_name_H-M   'P 1'
#
loop_
_entity.id
_entity.type
_entity.pdbx_description
1 polymer ?
#
loop_
_entity_poly.entity_id
_entity_poly.type
_entity_poly.pdbx_seq_one_letter_code
_entity_poly.pdbx_strand_id
1 'polypeptide(L)'
;MTSCAFVTLATTDSYCMGATVVARSLRRHGTTRGIVVMVTPNVSQQSRLALESVFDEVIMVDVMDSEDRLHLALLGRPELGITFTKIHCWTLTQYSKCVFLDADTLVLCNVDELFERDELSAAPDPGWPDCFNSGVFVLRPSLHTHTGLMDHALQHGLAIMQRLSISWDQ
;
A
#
# COMPACT_ATOMS: atom_id res chain seq x y z
N MET A 1 -10.20 -19.18 0.48
CA MET A 1 -9.43 -17.92 0.45
C MET A 1 -10.40 -16.79 0.74
N THR A 2 -10.06 -15.89 1.65
CA THR A 2 -10.87 -14.69 1.92
C THR A 2 -10.77 -13.75 0.73
N SER A 3 -11.88 -13.20 0.28
CA SER A 3 -11.93 -12.30 -0.89
C SER A 3 -11.31 -10.91 -0.61
N CYS A 4 -10.91 -10.64 0.64
CA CYS A 4 -10.46 -9.34 1.10
C CYS A 4 -9.24 -9.48 2.01
N ALA A 5 -8.33 -8.50 1.95
CA ALA A 5 -7.11 -8.49 2.74
C ALA A 5 -6.72 -7.10 3.24
N PHE A 6 -6.09 -7.06 4.42
CA PHE A 6 -5.24 -5.95 4.82
C PHE A 6 -3.90 -6.08 4.09
N VAL A 7 -3.38 -4.96 3.60
CA VAL A 7 -2.11 -4.90 2.86
C VAL A 7 -1.20 -3.89 3.52
N THR A 8 0.07 -4.24 3.72
CA THR A 8 1.12 -3.31 4.13
C THR A 8 2.33 -3.44 3.21
N LEU A 9 3.29 -2.52 3.31
CA LEU A 9 4.49 -2.48 2.47
C LEU A 9 5.74 -2.37 3.33
N ALA A 10 6.72 -3.25 3.09
CA ALA A 10 8.06 -3.15 3.65
C ALA A 10 9.10 -3.03 2.52
N THR A 11 9.72 -1.86 2.40
CA THR A 11 10.75 -1.59 1.38
C THR A 11 12.17 -1.89 1.85
N THR A 12 12.39 -2.00 3.16
CA THR A 12 13.68 -2.35 3.77
C THR A 12 13.47 -3.25 4.99
N ASP A 13 14.55 -3.85 5.49
CA ASP A 13 14.54 -4.67 6.70
C ASP A 13 14.02 -3.92 7.94
N SER A 14 14.28 -2.61 8.05
CA SER A 14 13.79 -1.81 9.18
C SER A 14 12.26 -1.68 9.17
N TYR A 15 11.65 -1.57 7.99
CA TYR A 15 10.19 -1.51 7.85
C TYR A 15 9.52 -2.88 8.08
N CYS A 16 10.25 -4.00 7.99
CA CYS A 16 9.70 -5.32 8.28
C CYS A 16 9.26 -5.46 9.74
N MET A 17 9.92 -4.76 10.67
CA MET A 17 9.49 -4.72 12.07
C MET A 17 8.15 -4.02 12.22
N GLY A 18 7.98 -2.86 11.58
CA GLY A 18 6.71 -2.11 11.56
C GLY A 18 5.58 -2.93 10.96
N ALA A 19 5.80 -3.54 9.78
CA ALA A 19 4.85 -4.44 9.14
C ALA A 19 4.45 -5.60 10.07
N THR A 20 5.41 -6.21 10.78
CA THR A 20 5.14 -7.27 11.76
C THR A 20 4.24 -6.78 12.90
N VAL A 21 4.44 -5.54 13.37
CA VAL A 21 3.58 -4.93 14.40
C VAL A 21 2.16 -4.73 13.87
N VAL A 22 1.99 -4.24 12.64
CA VAL A 22 0.69 -4.10 11.97
C VAL A 22 -0.04 -5.44 11.95
N ALA A 23 0.58 -6.48 11.38
CA ALA A 23 -0.02 -7.81 11.27
C ALA A 23 -0.41 -8.40 12.63
N ARG A 24 0.48 -8.31 13.63
CA ARG A 24 0.19 -8.81 14.98
C ARG A 24 -0.92 -8.01 15.65
N SER A 25 -0.97 -6.69 15.45
CA SER A 25 -2.03 -5.85 16.01
C SER A 25 -3.40 -6.18 15.41
N LEU A 26 -3.47 -6.41 14.09
CA LEU A 26 -4.68 -6.90 13.42
C LEU A 26 -5.13 -8.26 13.97
N ARG A 27 -4.23 -9.24 14.06
CA ARG A 27 -4.55 -10.57 14.63
C ARG A 27 -4.97 -10.50 16.09
N ARG A 28 -4.32 -9.66 16.89
CA ARG A 28 -4.67 -9.44 18.30
C ARG A 28 -6.11 -8.96 18.48
N HIS A 29 -6.61 -8.16 17.53
CA HIS A 29 -7.98 -7.65 17.56
C HIS A 29 -8.95 -8.50 16.73
N GLY A 30 -8.56 -9.73 16.38
CA GLY A 30 -9.46 -10.74 15.85
C GLY A 30 -9.93 -10.50 14.42
N THR A 31 -9.12 -9.84 13.57
CA THR A 31 -9.48 -9.75 12.16
C THR A 31 -9.65 -11.13 11.53
N THR A 32 -10.68 -11.26 10.70
CA THR A 32 -10.97 -12.47 9.93
C THR A 32 -10.42 -12.40 8.50
N ARG A 33 -9.82 -11.28 8.12
CA ARG A 33 -9.36 -11.00 6.76
C ARG A 33 -7.94 -11.52 6.52
N GLY A 34 -7.57 -11.65 5.25
CA GLY A 34 -6.18 -11.92 4.88
C GLY A 34 -5.26 -10.79 5.35
N ILE A 35 -4.02 -11.09 5.69
CA ILE A 35 -2.99 -10.09 6.00
C ILE A 35 -1.81 -10.34 5.09
N VAL A 36 -1.54 -9.36 4.22
CA VAL A 36 -0.55 -9.44 3.14
C VAL A 36 0.50 -8.37 3.35
N VAL A 37 1.75 -8.71 3.09
CA VAL A 37 2.84 -7.74 2.99
C VAL A 37 3.42 -7.75 1.59
N MET A 38 3.51 -6.58 1.00
CA MET A 38 4.32 -6.34 -0.18
C MET A 38 5.76 -6.07 0.27
N VAL A 39 6.73 -6.70 -0.40
CA VAL A 39 8.16 -6.52 -0.13
C VAL A 39 8.92 -6.20 -1.39
N THR A 40 10.01 -5.47 -1.27
CA THR A 40 10.91 -5.18 -2.40
C THR A 40 12.09 -6.15 -2.43
N PRO A 41 12.82 -6.24 -3.55
CA PRO A 41 14.07 -7.01 -3.62
C PRO A 41 15.14 -6.57 -2.61
N ASN A 42 15.04 -5.36 -2.05
CA ASN A 42 15.98 -4.84 -1.04
C ASN A 42 15.77 -5.47 0.35
N VAL A 43 14.66 -6.16 0.57
CA VAL A 43 14.40 -6.88 1.82
C VAL A 43 15.19 -8.20 1.82
N SER A 44 16.00 -8.40 2.85
CA SER A 44 16.85 -9.58 2.95
C SER A 44 16.01 -10.86 2.98
N GLN A 45 16.62 -11.96 2.51
CA GLN A 45 15.94 -13.27 2.54
C GLN A 45 15.56 -13.68 3.97
N GLN A 46 16.41 -13.35 4.95
CA GLN A 46 16.12 -13.61 6.36
C GLN A 46 14.86 -12.87 6.82
N SER A 47 14.74 -11.57 6.50
CA SER A 47 13.54 -10.79 6.83
C SER A 47 12.30 -11.33 6.12
N ARG A 48 12.41 -11.72 4.85
CA ARG A 48 11.29 -12.33 4.10
C ARG A 48 10.79 -13.62 4.75
N LEU A 49 11.70 -14.53 5.11
CA LEU A 49 11.34 -15.77 5.83
C LEU A 49 10.68 -15.47 7.19
N ALA A 50 11.12 -14.43 7.89
CA ALA A 50 10.48 -14.02 9.13
C ALA A 50 9.05 -13.50 8.90
N LEU A 51 8.82 -12.74 7.82
CA LEU A 51 7.49 -12.24 7.45
C LEU A 51 6.52 -13.38 7.09
N GLU A 52 6.99 -14.44 6.42
CA GLU A 52 6.17 -15.62 6.09
C GLU A 52 5.59 -16.33 7.34
N SER A 53 6.18 -16.12 8.52
CA SER A 53 5.64 -16.66 9.78
C SER A 53 4.52 -15.80 10.40
N VAL A 54 4.30 -14.60 9.90
CA VAL A 54 3.38 -13.59 10.47
C VAL A 54 2.24 -13.24 9.52
N PHE A 55 2.52 -13.23 8.21
CA PHE A 55 1.59 -12.87 7.15
C PHE A 55 1.01 -14.11 6.48
N ASP A 56 -0.21 -13.98 5.94
CA ASP A 56 -0.80 -15.06 5.14
C ASP A 56 -0.14 -15.13 3.75
N GLU A 57 0.36 -14.00 3.25
CA GLU A 57 1.05 -13.90 1.97
C GLU A 57 2.14 -12.83 2.02
N VAL A 58 3.33 -13.16 1.49
CA VAL A 58 4.44 -12.24 1.27
C VAL A 58 4.64 -12.08 -0.23
N ILE A 59 4.31 -10.91 -0.77
CA ILE A 59 4.33 -10.65 -2.21
C ILE A 59 5.53 -9.79 -2.52
N MET A 60 6.45 -10.33 -3.33
CA MET A 60 7.52 -9.51 -3.88
C MET A 60 6.95 -8.63 -4.99
N VAL A 61 7.04 -7.32 -4.82
CA VAL A 61 6.72 -6.33 -5.85
C VAL A 61 8.02 -5.79 -6.39
N ASP A 62 8.20 -5.88 -7.70
CA ASP A 62 9.35 -5.28 -8.34
C ASP A 62 9.16 -3.77 -8.30
N VAL A 63 10.15 -3.09 -7.73
CA VAL A 63 10.04 -1.67 -7.40
C VAL A 63 9.91 -0.86 -8.66
N MET A 64 10.57 -1.26 -9.74
CA MET A 64 10.57 -0.66 -11.09
C MET A 64 11.54 -1.46 -11.98
N ASP A 65 11.18 -1.75 -13.23
CA ASP A 65 12.16 -2.27 -14.21
C ASP A 65 13.26 -1.20 -14.42
N SER A 66 14.43 -1.64 -14.88
CA SER A 66 15.56 -0.81 -15.31
C SER A 66 15.17 0.39 -16.18
N GLU A 67 14.15 0.24 -17.04
CA GLU A 67 13.62 1.34 -17.86
C GLU A 67 12.87 2.40 -17.04
N ASP A 68 12.02 1.99 -16.10
CA ASP A 68 11.29 2.90 -15.21
C ASP A 68 12.25 3.63 -14.27
N ARG A 69 13.29 2.93 -13.77
CA ARG A 69 14.36 3.54 -12.95
C ARG A 69 15.16 4.56 -13.73
N LEU A 70 15.47 4.28 -14.99
CA LEU A 70 16.12 5.22 -15.88
C LEU A 70 15.20 6.42 -16.16
N HIS A 71 13.91 6.20 -16.40
CA HIS A 71 12.93 7.27 -16.62
C HIS A 71 12.78 8.18 -15.41
N LEU A 72 12.64 7.64 -14.19
CA LEU A 72 12.58 8.46 -12.99
C LEU A 72 13.88 9.20 -12.70
N ALA A 73 15.03 8.57 -12.98
CA ALA A 73 16.33 9.23 -12.87
C ALA A 73 16.47 10.38 -13.90
N LEU A 74 15.99 10.18 -15.13
CA LEU A 74 15.95 11.21 -16.17
C LEU A 74 14.97 12.35 -15.82
N LEU A 75 13.86 12.04 -15.15
CA LEU A 75 12.92 13.03 -14.60
C LEU A 75 13.46 13.72 -13.34
N GLY A 76 14.60 13.27 -12.79
CA GLY A 76 15.22 13.84 -11.59
C GLY A 76 14.42 13.57 -10.31
N ARG A 77 13.70 12.45 -10.24
CA ARG A 77 12.77 12.10 -9.15
C ARG A 77 13.02 10.72 -8.50
N PRO A 78 14.25 10.39 -8.07
CA PRO A 78 14.54 9.08 -7.45
C PRO A 78 13.77 8.82 -6.14
N GLU A 79 13.32 9.88 -5.45
CA GLU A 79 12.54 9.81 -4.21
C GLU A 79 11.16 9.17 -4.39
N LEU A 80 10.65 9.13 -5.63
CA LEU A 80 9.34 8.57 -5.94
C LEU A 80 9.27 7.04 -5.83
N GLY A 81 10.40 6.33 -5.80
CA GLY A 81 10.43 4.86 -5.89
C GLY A 81 9.54 4.15 -4.86
N ILE A 82 9.42 4.69 -3.65
CA ILE A 82 8.54 4.13 -2.60
C ILE A 82 7.07 4.34 -2.96
N THR A 83 6.69 5.51 -3.47
CA THR A 83 5.33 5.82 -3.92
C THR A 83 4.90 4.89 -5.06
N PHE A 84 5.77 4.67 -6.05
CA PHE A 84 5.52 3.71 -7.13
C PHE A 84 5.30 2.30 -6.58
N THR A 85 6.18 1.86 -5.66
CA THR A 85 6.04 0.56 -4.99
C THR A 85 4.67 0.42 -4.29
N LYS A 86 4.20 1.48 -3.63
CA LYS A 86 2.90 1.49 -2.93
C LYS A 86 1.72 1.35 -3.90
N ILE A 87 1.79 1.93 -5.11
CA ILE A 87 0.74 1.80 -6.14
C ILE A 87 0.54 0.33 -6.56
N HIS A 88 1.54 -0.54 -6.42
CA HIS A 88 1.38 -1.97 -6.71
C HIS A 88 0.35 -2.69 -5.83
N CYS A 89 -0.18 -2.08 -4.77
CA CYS A 89 -1.34 -2.66 -4.08
C CYS A 89 -2.57 -2.82 -5.00
N TRP A 90 -2.67 -2.02 -6.09
CA TRP A 90 -3.71 -2.20 -7.11
C TRP A 90 -3.48 -3.40 -8.04
N THR A 91 -2.28 -3.99 -8.09
CA THR A 91 -2.03 -5.19 -8.91
C THR A 91 -2.44 -6.49 -8.20
N LEU A 92 -2.89 -6.41 -6.94
CA LEU A 92 -3.29 -7.57 -6.14
C LEU A 92 -4.69 -8.09 -6.50
N THR A 93 -4.92 -8.36 -7.78
CA THR A 93 -6.23 -8.70 -8.36
C THR A 93 -6.79 -10.05 -7.93
N GLN A 94 -6.04 -10.83 -7.16
CA GLN A 94 -6.58 -12.00 -6.44
C GLN A 94 -7.55 -11.60 -5.31
N TYR A 95 -7.52 -10.33 -4.88
CA TYR A 95 -8.42 -9.76 -3.87
C TYR A 95 -9.47 -8.86 -4.51
N SER A 96 -10.70 -8.94 -4.02
CA SER A 96 -11.82 -8.09 -4.43
C SER A 96 -11.82 -6.70 -3.78
N LYS A 97 -11.19 -6.58 -2.60
CA LYS A 97 -11.06 -5.34 -1.83
C LYS A 97 -9.87 -5.45 -0.87
N CYS A 98 -9.11 -4.36 -0.75
CA CYS A 98 -8.02 -4.27 0.20
C CYS A 98 -8.16 -3.04 1.09
N VAL A 99 -7.66 -3.14 2.32
CA VAL A 99 -7.38 -1.98 3.18
C VAL A 99 -5.88 -1.89 3.31
N PHE A 100 -5.31 -0.81 2.78
CA PHE A 100 -3.89 -0.53 2.90
C PHE A 100 -3.60 0.13 4.26
N LEU A 101 -2.52 -0.30 4.90
CA LEU A 101 -1.97 0.24 6.15
C LEU A 101 -0.46 0.46 5.97
N ASP A 102 0.02 1.70 6.13
CA ASP A 102 1.47 1.95 6.18
C ASP A 102 2.09 1.18 7.37
N ALA A 103 3.35 0.76 7.21
CA ALA A 103 4.04 -0.09 8.19
C ALA A 103 4.36 0.64 9.52
N ASP A 104 4.13 1.95 9.60
CA ASP A 104 4.23 2.76 10.80
C ASP A 104 2.86 3.01 11.50
N THR A 105 1.81 2.30 11.08
CA THR A 105 0.50 2.31 11.74
C THR A 105 0.41 1.27 12.87
N LEU A 106 -0.57 1.45 13.77
CA LEU A 106 -0.88 0.50 14.84
C LEU A 106 -2.39 0.35 15.01
N VAL A 107 -2.89 -0.88 14.94
CA VAL A 107 -4.32 -1.17 15.11
C VAL A 107 -4.65 -1.36 16.60
N LEU A 108 -5.61 -0.57 17.10
CA LEU A 108 -5.99 -0.52 18.52
C LEU A 108 -7.35 -1.17 18.85
N CYS A 109 -8.11 -1.52 17.81
CA CYS A 109 -9.39 -2.25 17.91
C CYS A 109 -9.62 -3.04 16.62
N ASN A 110 -10.67 -3.87 16.56
CA ASN A 110 -11.04 -4.48 15.29
C ASN A 110 -11.47 -3.37 14.31
N VAL A 111 -11.04 -3.48 13.06
CA VAL A 111 -11.30 -2.50 12.00
C VAL A 111 -11.80 -3.17 10.71
N ASP A 112 -12.41 -4.37 10.83
CA ASP A 112 -12.94 -5.12 9.69
C ASP A 112 -14.11 -4.38 9.00
N GLU A 113 -14.74 -3.41 9.67
CA GLU A 113 -15.78 -2.55 9.10
C GLU A 113 -15.26 -1.64 7.97
N LEU A 114 -13.94 -1.43 7.88
CA LEU A 114 -13.35 -0.67 6.77
C LEU A 114 -13.65 -1.32 5.41
N PHE A 115 -13.84 -2.64 5.36
CA PHE A 115 -14.20 -3.34 4.13
C PHE A 115 -15.64 -3.07 3.65
N GLU A 116 -16.47 -2.39 4.45
CA GLU A 116 -17.80 -1.94 4.03
C GLU A 116 -17.73 -0.66 3.18
N ARG A 117 -16.59 0.07 3.22
CA ARG A 117 -16.40 1.31 2.47
C ARG A 117 -16.04 1.05 1.00
N ASP A 118 -16.35 2.03 0.13
CA ASP A 118 -15.99 1.99 -1.29
C ASP A 118 -14.58 2.52 -1.54
N GLU A 119 -14.01 2.15 -2.69
CA GLU A 119 -12.83 2.84 -3.22
C GLU A 119 -13.26 4.22 -3.77
N LEU A 120 -12.55 5.32 -3.50
CA LEU A 120 -11.43 5.48 -2.56
C LEU A 120 -11.96 6.04 -1.23
N SER A 121 -11.65 5.38 -0.11
CA SER A 121 -11.98 5.87 1.23
C SER A 121 -10.73 6.01 2.08
N ALA A 122 -10.51 7.19 2.66
CA ALA A 122 -9.35 7.50 3.49
C ALA A 122 -9.71 8.58 4.54
N ALA A 123 -8.87 8.75 5.56
CA ALA A 123 -9.02 9.83 6.55
C ALA A 123 -8.42 11.15 6.01
N PRO A 124 -8.96 12.32 6.40
CA PRO A 124 -8.39 13.61 6.01
C PRO A 124 -6.96 13.79 6.57
N ASP A 125 -6.11 14.50 5.83
CA ASP A 125 -4.79 14.87 6.30
C ASP A 125 -4.87 16.03 7.31
N PRO A 126 -4.18 15.96 8.47
CA PRO A 126 -4.25 17.02 9.48
C PRO A 126 -3.67 18.38 9.02
N GLY A 127 -2.72 18.39 8.09
CA GLY A 127 -2.07 19.60 7.61
C GLY A 127 -2.87 20.32 6.52
N TRP A 128 -3.50 19.54 5.64
CA TRP A 128 -4.36 20.06 4.56
C TRP A 128 -5.62 19.19 4.43
N PRO A 129 -6.76 19.58 5.03
CA PRO A 129 -7.92 18.69 5.17
C PRO A 129 -8.65 18.36 3.85
N ASP A 130 -8.39 19.10 2.77
CA ASP A 130 -8.89 18.76 1.43
C ASP A 130 -8.08 17.62 0.76
N CYS A 131 -6.95 17.25 1.36
CA CYS A 131 -6.15 16.08 1.03
C CYS A 131 -6.48 14.97 2.02
N PHE A 132 -6.32 13.73 1.61
CA PHE A 132 -6.40 12.60 2.54
C PHE A 132 -5.00 12.13 2.93
N ASN A 133 -4.92 11.53 4.12
CA ASN A 133 -3.72 10.84 4.57
C ASN A 133 -3.65 9.45 3.93
N SER A 134 -2.58 9.19 3.18
CA SER A 134 -2.41 7.89 2.49
C SER A 134 -1.99 6.73 3.40
N GLY A 135 -1.84 6.96 4.72
CA GLY A 135 -1.42 5.95 5.68
C GLY A 135 -2.43 4.83 5.86
N VAL A 136 -3.72 5.13 5.67
CA VAL A 136 -4.81 4.15 5.70
C VAL A 136 -5.82 4.49 4.62
N PHE A 137 -6.07 3.54 3.71
CA PHE A 137 -7.10 3.71 2.69
C PHE A 137 -7.70 2.39 2.21
N VAL A 138 -8.92 2.46 1.70
CA VAL A 138 -9.65 1.34 1.11
C VAL A 138 -9.54 1.42 -0.41
N LEU A 139 -9.16 0.31 -1.04
CA LEU A 139 -9.02 0.19 -2.49
C LEU A 139 -9.67 -1.10 -3.03
N ARG A 140 -9.91 -1.11 -4.35
CA ARG A 140 -10.30 -2.26 -5.16
C ARG A 140 -9.17 -2.54 -6.16
N PRO A 141 -8.39 -3.61 -5.98
CA PRO A 141 -7.33 -3.96 -6.91
C PRO A 141 -7.83 -4.05 -8.36
N SER A 142 -7.13 -3.35 -9.26
CA SER A 142 -7.50 -3.17 -10.65
C SER A 142 -6.26 -2.77 -11.44
N LEU A 143 -5.90 -3.56 -12.46
CA LEU A 143 -4.79 -3.23 -13.35
C LEU A 143 -5.06 -1.93 -14.12
N HIS A 144 -6.32 -1.63 -14.44
CA HIS A 144 -6.69 -0.37 -15.09
C HIS A 144 -6.39 0.83 -14.19
N THR A 145 -6.78 0.76 -12.91
CA THR A 145 -6.51 1.82 -11.94
C THR A 145 -5.02 1.95 -11.67
N HIS A 146 -4.30 0.82 -11.58
CA HIS A 146 -2.84 0.81 -11.45
C HIS A 146 -2.17 1.57 -12.61
N THR A 147 -2.48 1.23 -13.86
CA THR A 147 -1.90 1.92 -15.04
C THR A 147 -2.21 3.41 -15.01
N GLY A 148 -3.45 3.80 -14.72
CA GLY A 148 -3.82 5.22 -14.63
C GLY A 148 -3.07 5.98 -13.53
N LEU A 149 -2.84 5.36 -12.37
CA LEU A 149 -2.06 5.95 -11.27
C LEU A 149 -0.57 6.05 -11.64
N MET A 150 0.00 5.04 -12.31
CA MET A 150 1.39 5.07 -12.77
C MET A 150 1.61 6.15 -13.84
N ASP A 151 0.73 6.24 -14.83
CA ASP A 151 0.79 7.27 -15.87
C ASP A 151 0.70 8.68 -15.27
N HIS A 152 -0.24 8.87 -14.34
CA HIS A 152 -0.37 10.14 -13.63
C HIS A 152 0.88 10.44 -12.77
N ALA A 153 1.52 9.43 -12.17
CA ALA A 153 2.76 9.58 -11.39
C ALA A 153 3.93 10.04 -12.21
N LEU A 154 4.08 9.50 -13.41
CA LEU A 154 5.10 9.90 -14.35
C LEU A 154 4.87 11.33 -14.87
N GLN A 155 3.61 11.74 -15.06
CA GLN A 155 3.26 13.06 -15.58
C GLN A 155 3.30 14.18 -14.51
N HIS A 156 2.86 13.90 -13.29
CA HIS A 156 2.56 14.94 -12.28
C HIS A 156 3.36 14.83 -10.96
N GLY A 157 4.10 13.73 -10.71
CA GLY A 157 4.98 13.58 -9.54
C GLY A 157 4.29 13.24 -8.21
N LEU A 158 4.97 13.53 -7.08
CA LEU A 158 4.73 13.02 -5.71
C LEU A 158 3.32 13.25 -5.12
N ALA A 159 2.55 14.20 -5.66
CA ALA A 159 1.32 14.61 -5.02
C ALA A 159 0.18 13.57 -5.13
N ILE A 160 0.35 12.45 -5.80
CA ILE A 160 -0.77 11.56 -6.17
C ILE A 160 -1.46 10.94 -4.97
N MET A 161 -0.70 10.36 -4.06
CA MET A 161 -1.28 9.68 -2.90
C MET A 161 -1.88 10.66 -1.87
N GLN A 162 -1.54 11.95 -1.92
CA GLN A 162 -2.10 12.96 -1.00
C GLN A 162 -3.15 13.85 -1.70
N ARG A 163 -3.06 13.98 -3.02
CA ARG A 163 -3.81 14.92 -3.86
C ARG A 163 -4.69 14.20 -4.88
N LEU A 164 -4.98 12.93 -4.65
CA LEU A 164 -6.24 12.31 -5.08
C LEU A 164 -7.41 12.95 -4.30
N SER A 165 -7.46 14.28 -4.27
CA SER A 165 -8.72 15.00 -4.11
C SER A 165 -9.59 14.48 -5.23
N ILE A 166 -10.46 13.53 -4.89
CA ILE A 166 -11.63 13.16 -5.67
C ILE A 166 -12.22 14.51 -6.07
N SER A 167 -12.14 14.84 -7.36
CA SER A 167 -12.81 15.99 -7.91
C SER A 167 -14.29 15.78 -7.65
N TRP A 168 -14.78 16.31 -6.53
CA TRP A 168 -16.19 16.52 -6.31
C TRP A 168 -16.58 17.73 -7.14
N ASP A 169 -16.71 17.53 -8.45
CA ASP A 169 -17.40 18.47 -9.32
C ASP A 169 -18.24 17.66 -10.32
N GLN A 170 -19.53 17.59 -9.96
CA GLN A 170 -20.76 17.52 -10.78
C GLN A 170 -20.88 16.46 -11.89
#